data_AF-A0A956R8U8-F1
#
_entry.id   AF-A0A956R8U8-F1
#
_cell.length_a   1.000
_cell.length_b   1.000
_cell.length_c   1.000
_cell.angle_alpha   90.00
_cell.angle_beta   90.00
_cell.angle_gamma   90.00
#
_symmetry.space_group_name_H-M   'P 1'
#
loop_
_entity.id
_entity.type
_entity.pdbx_description
1 polymer ?
#
loop_
_entity_poly.entity_id
_entity_poly.type
_entity_poly.pdbx_seq_one_letter_code
_entity_poly.pdbx_strand_id
1 'polypeptide(L)'
;MRAHVRIRSRRLAVAGLLVAACPDPGEDPDATSSPTFPTTLGPTGPGTGSTGDPTGGSGSGSADSTATSEAESGPSVVFDVGGRTDVPLPLPPSCEVVDDMNAVGDCQQTAPPDSFQPDVQWEWLGDGAEQYVVVTPLVANLTDDDGNGSIDLCDVPDIVVVAWTTLFGPAHIHVLDGETGTVHYTIPETVDFSVAPALGDIDGDGLPEIVVVDSQRILHALEHDLTLKWSSVSQWQAA
;
A
#
# COMPACT_ATOMS: atom_id res chain seq x y z
N MET A 1 -3.88 -50.30 -16.06
CA MET A 1 -5.28 -49.88 -16.33
C MET A 1 -5.30 -48.36 -16.39
N ARG A 2 -5.43 -47.77 -17.59
CA ARG A 2 -5.57 -46.32 -17.78
C ARG A 2 -7.01 -46.03 -18.17
N ALA A 3 -7.73 -45.28 -17.34
CA ALA A 3 -9.07 -44.80 -17.65
C ALA A 3 -8.96 -43.42 -18.33
N HIS A 4 -9.40 -43.33 -19.58
CA HIS A 4 -9.58 -42.06 -20.29
C HIS A 4 -10.98 -41.52 -19.97
N VAL A 5 -11.05 -40.38 -19.28
CA VAL A 5 -12.30 -39.62 -19.10
C VAL A 5 -12.51 -38.76 -20.34
N ARG A 6 -13.62 -38.97 -21.06
CA ARG A 6 -14.04 -38.12 -22.19
C ARG A 6 -15.01 -37.06 -21.68
N ILE A 7 -14.56 -35.81 -21.63
CA ILE A 7 -15.43 -34.64 -21.40
C ILE A 7 -16.08 -34.25 -22.74
N ARG A 8 -17.41 -34.25 -22.81
CA ARG A 8 -18.16 -33.75 -23.97
C ARG A 8 -18.26 -32.23 -23.89
N SER A 9 -17.54 -31.53 -24.75
CA SER A 9 -17.66 -30.09 -24.97
C SER A 9 -18.95 -29.77 -25.73
N ARG A 10 -19.87 -29.02 -25.11
CA ARG A 10 -21.02 -28.42 -25.80
C ARG A 10 -20.56 -27.08 -26.38
N ARG A 11 -20.48 -26.99 -27.72
CA ARG A 11 -20.25 -25.74 -28.43
C ARG A 11 -21.55 -24.95 -28.48
N LEU A 12 -21.59 -23.78 -27.85
CA LEU A 12 -22.62 -22.77 -28.13
C LEU A 12 -22.12 -21.90 -29.28
N ALA A 13 -22.92 -21.81 -30.34
CA ALA A 13 -22.66 -20.92 -31.47
C ALA A 13 -23.13 -19.51 -31.12
N VAL A 14 -22.23 -18.54 -31.12
CA VAL A 14 -22.55 -17.11 -31.04
C VAL A 14 -22.70 -16.61 -32.48
N ALA A 15 -23.90 -16.12 -32.83
CA ALA A 15 -24.13 -15.45 -34.10
C ALA A 15 -23.76 -13.97 -33.94
N GLY A 16 -22.72 -13.55 -34.67
CA GLY A 16 -22.32 -12.15 -34.75
C GLY A 16 -23.27 -11.34 -35.64
N LEU A 17 -23.59 -10.12 -35.20
CA LEU A 17 -24.16 -9.08 -36.04
C LEU A 17 -23.19 -7.88 -36.01
N LEU A 18 -22.50 -7.68 -37.13
CA LEU A 18 -21.76 -6.46 -37.42
C LEU A 18 -22.74 -5.37 -37.87
N VAL A 19 -22.72 -4.22 -37.20
CA VAL A 19 -23.14 -2.96 -37.80
C VAL A 19 -22.03 -1.94 -37.55
N ALA A 20 -21.39 -1.53 -38.63
CA ALA A 20 -20.50 -0.37 -38.66
C ALA A 20 -21.34 0.87 -38.95
N ALA A 21 -21.16 1.93 -38.16
CA ALA A 21 -21.44 3.30 -38.58
C ALA A 21 -20.66 4.29 -37.71
N CYS A 22 -19.81 5.12 -38.32
CA CYS A 22 -19.35 6.38 -37.74
C CYS A 22 -20.45 7.44 -37.88
N PRO A 23 -20.45 8.44 -36.98
CA PRO A 23 -20.58 9.82 -37.42
C PRO A 23 -19.44 10.70 -36.90
N ASP A 24 -18.93 11.52 -37.82
CA ASP A 24 -17.95 12.59 -37.66
C ASP A 24 -18.61 13.89 -37.11
N PRO A 25 -17.84 14.97 -36.84
CA PRO A 25 -18.03 15.86 -35.69
C PRO A 25 -18.90 17.09 -35.98
N GLY A 26 -19.45 17.67 -34.91
CA GLY A 26 -19.88 19.07 -34.88
C GLY A 26 -21.29 19.31 -34.35
N GLU A 27 -21.36 20.24 -33.39
CA GLU A 27 -22.51 21.05 -32.95
C GLU A 27 -23.37 20.51 -31.80
N ASP A 28 -23.08 21.04 -30.60
CA ASP A 28 -23.99 21.18 -29.46
C ASP A 28 -25.24 21.99 -29.85
N PRO A 29 -26.43 21.64 -29.34
CA PRO A 29 -26.93 22.37 -28.17
C PRO A 29 -27.76 21.50 -27.21
N ASP A 30 -27.45 21.49 -25.92
CA ASP A 30 -28.18 22.28 -24.90
C ASP A 30 -27.77 21.80 -23.50
N ALA A 31 -27.19 22.72 -22.75
CA ALA A 31 -26.70 22.50 -21.40
C ALA A 31 -27.83 22.67 -20.39
N THR A 32 -28.00 21.71 -19.47
CA THR A 32 -28.70 21.96 -18.20
C THR A 32 -27.78 21.60 -17.03
N SER A 33 -27.04 22.63 -16.60
CA SER A 33 -26.57 22.94 -15.23
C SER A 33 -26.12 21.82 -14.29
N SER A 34 -24.79 21.69 -14.14
CA SER A 34 -24.13 21.25 -12.90
C SER A 34 -23.67 22.48 -12.11
N PRO A 35 -23.77 22.52 -10.76
CA PRO A 35 -23.43 23.71 -9.99
C PRO A 35 -21.93 23.97 -9.92
N THR A 36 -21.57 25.22 -10.15
CA THR A 36 -20.22 25.80 -10.13
C THR A 36 -19.84 26.20 -8.70
N PHE A 37 -18.66 25.79 -8.22
CA PHE A 37 -18.04 26.38 -7.02
C PHE A 37 -17.24 27.63 -7.44
N PRO A 38 -17.36 28.78 -6.74
CA PRO A 38 -16.65 29.98 -7.13
C PRO A 38 -15.17 29.93 -6.68
N THR A 39 -14.26 29.92 -7.65
CA THR A 39 -12.85 30.28 -7.46
C THR A 39 -12.74 31.81 -7.45
N THR A 40 -12.23 32.39 -6.36
CA THR A 40 -11.80 33.79 -6.36
C THR A 40 -10.28 33.82 -6.19
N LEU A 41 -9.58 34.23 -7.25
CA LEU A 41 -8.15 34.53 -7.23
C LEU A 41 -7.94 35.98 -6.79
N GLY A 42 -6.96 36.20 -5.91
CA GLY A 42 -6.34 37.50 -5.64
C GLY A 42 -4.83 37.30 -5.43
N PRO A 43 -3.95 38.07 -6.10
CA PRO A 43 -2.52 37.82 -6.14
C PRO A 43 -1.75 38.59 -5.05
N THR A 44 -0.74 37.97 -4.45
CA THR A 44 0.34 38.69 -3.75
C THR A 44 1.69 38.12 -4.19
N GLY A 45 2.45 38.94 -4.91
CA GLY A 45 3.80 38.63 -5.39
C GLY A 45 4.87 38.67 -4.28
N PRO A 46 6.14 38.38 -4.63
CA PRO A 46 7.21 38.16 -3.67
C PRO A 46 7.85 39.47 -3.20
N GLY A 47 7.86 39.68 -1.89
CA GLY A 47 8.62 40.75 -1.23
C GLY A 47 10.05 40.32 -0.95
N THR A 48 10.99 41.02 -1.59
CA THR A 48 12.43 41.00 -1.31
C THR A 48 12.73 41.75 0.00
N GLY A 49 13.70 41.29 0.77
CA GLY A 49 14.14 41.96 2.00
C GLY A 49 15.38 41.32 2.63
N SER A 50 16.56 41.71 2.14
CA SER A 50 17.86 41.52 2.79
C SER A 50 17.94 42.35 4.07
N THR A 51 18.61 41.85 5.12
CA THR A 51 19.77 42.47 5.81
C THR A 51 19.95 41.88 7.22
N GLY A 52 21.21 41.65 7.63
CA GLY A 52 21.56 41.60 9.06
C GLY A 52 22.65 40.61 9.45
N ASP A 53 23.88 40.81 8.97
CA ASP A 53 25.10 40.34 9.66
C ASP A 53 25.47 41.34 10.77
N PRO A 54 26.13 40.90 11.85
CA PRO A 54 27.34 41.61 12.24
C PRO A 54 28.51 40.68 12.61
N THR A 55 29.57 40.76 11.79
CA THR A 55 30.99 40.90 12.10
C THR A 55 31.51 40.61 13.53
N GLY A 56 32.61 39.86 13.60
CA GLY A 56 33.74 40.20 14.48
C GLY A 56 34.71 39.06 14.83
N GLY A 57 35.97 39.16 14.37
CA GLY A 57 37.12 38.63 15.12
C GLY A 57 38.18 37.84 14.34
N SER A 58 39.17 38.55 13.80
CA SER A 58 40.40 38.02 13.19
C SER A 58 41.29 37.25 14.18
N GLY A 59 42.02 36.25 13.67
CA GLY A 59 43.14 35.60 14.36
C GLY A 59 44.08 34.90 13.38
N SER A 60 45.02 35.66 12.83
CA SER A 60 46.16 35.17 12.05
C SER A 60 47.23 34.60 12.99
N GLY A 61 47.82 33.46 12.62
CA GLY A 61 49.00 32.91 13.26
C GLY A 61 49.69 31.90 12.35
N SER A 62 50.66 32.38 11.55
CA SER A 62 51.65 31.55 10.87
C SER A 62 52.90 31.38 11.75
N ALA A 63 53.41 30.15 11.81
CA ALA A 63 54.82 29.74 11.98
C ALA A 63 54.84 28.22 11.65
N ASP A 64 55.50 27.70 10.60
CA ASP A 64 56.95 27.57 10.38
C ASP A 64 57.65 26.94 11.61
N SER A 65 58.37 25.81 11.59
CA SER A 65 59.03 24.96 10.59
C SER A 65 58.98 23.51 11.13
N THR A 66 59.27 22.44 10.38
CA THR A 66 60.64 21.93 10.19
C THR A 66 60.58 20.75 9.23
N ALA A 67 61.42 20.81 8.20
CA ALA A 67 61.70 19.73 7.28
C ALA A 67 62.61 18.68 7.93
N THR A 68 62.30 17.41 7.72
CA THR A 68 63.31 16.35 7.61
C THR A 68 63.00 15.54 6.37
N SER A 69 63.82 15.79 5.35
CA SER A 69 63.94 15.02 4.13
C SER A 69 64.67 13.72 4.42
N GLU A 70 64.10 12.58 4.01
CA GLU A 70 64.91 11.49 3.46
C GLU A 70 64.26 11.04 2.15
N ALA A 71 65.02 11.23 1.08
CA ALA A 71 64.71 10.73 -0.25
C ALA A 71 65.42 9.38 -0.40
N GLU A 72 64.66 8.33 -0.67
CA GLU A 72 65.17 7.08 -1.22
C GLU A 72 64.33 6.73 -2.45
N SER A 73 65.03 6.20 -3.45
CA SER A 73 64.69 6.36 -4.86
C SER A 73 63.93 5.15 -5.40
N GLY A 74 62.82 5.37 -6.09
CA GLY A 74 62.13 4.34 -6.87
C GLY A 74 61.27 4.96 -7.98
N PRO A 75 61.36 4.50 -9.24
CA PRO A 75 60.52 5.03 -10.30
C PRO A 75 59.28 4.14 -10.46
N SER A 76 58.12 4.60 -9.96
CA SER A 76 56.77 4.35 -10.50
C SER A 76 55.69 4.68 -9.47
N VAL A 77 54.88 5.69 -9.76
CA VAL A 77 53.54 5.91 -9.19
C VAL A 77 52.82 6.75 -10.23
N VAL A 78 52.16 6.10 -11.20
CA VAL A 78 50.71 5.86 -11.21
C VAL A 78 49.97 7.14 -10.84
N PHE A 79 49.27 7.72 -11.82
CA PHE A 79 48.23 8.71 -11.58
C PHE A 79 47.23 8.08 -10.61
N ASP A 80 47.32 8.44 -9.33
CA ASP A 80 46.33 8.10 -8.33
C ASP A 80 45.10 8.95 -8.64
N VAL A 81 44.25 8.41 -9.53
CA VAL A 81 42.86 8.82 -9.58
C VAL A 81 42.30 8.33 -8.25
N GLY A 82 42.39 9.22 -7.25
CA GLY A 82 41.92 8.97 -5.90
C GLY A 82 40.63 8.18 -5.96
N GLY A 83 40.70 7.00 -5.32
CA GLY A 83 39.65 6.01 -5.33
C GLY A 83 38.29 6.69 -5.22
N ARG A 84 37.41 6.33 -6.15
CA ARG A 84 35.98 6.65 -6.05
C ARG A 84 35.59 6.35 -4.61
N THR A 85 35.27 7.38 -3.85
CA THR A 85 34.63 7.25 -2.55
C THR A 85 33.52 6.26 -2.75
N ASP A 86 33.59 5.15 -2.03
CA ASP A 86 32.56 4.13 -1.97
C ASP A 86 31.22 4.85 -1.83
N VAL A 87 30.47 4.92 -2.94
CA VAL A 87 29.05 5.23 -2.84
C VAL A 87 28.52 4.02 -2.07
N PRO A 88 28.06 4.17 -0.81
CA PRO A 88 27.52 3.04 -0.09
C PRO A 88 26.43 2.46 -0.99
N LEU A 89 26.55 1.18 -1.32
CA LEU A 89 25.45 0.47 -1.96
C LEU A 89 24.21 0.78 -1.12
N PRO A 90 23.08 1.17 -1.74
CA PRO A 90 21.86 1.37 -0.97
C PRO A 90 21.63 0.10 -0.16
N LEU A 91 21.51 0.26 1.16
CA LEU A 91 21.21 -0.84 2.05
C LEU A 91 19.96 -1.54 1.49
N PRO A 92 19.93 -2.89 1.48
CA PRO A 92 18.71 -3.59 1.08
C PRO A 92 17.55 -3.08 1.95
N PRO A 93 16.33 -3.03 1.39
CA PRO A 93 15.16 -2.68 2.20
C PRO A 93 15.12 -3.60 3.41
N SER A 94 14.93 -2.99 4.59
CA SER A 94 14.78 -3.71 5.84
C SER A 94 13.42 -4.41 5.84
N CYS A 95 13.37 -5.64 6.33
CA CYS A 95 12.12 -6.36 6.59
C CYS A 95 11.40 -5.81 7.85
N GLU A 96 12.11 -5.07 8.70
CA GLU A 96 11.55 -4.39 9.87
C GLU A 96 11.48 -2.88 9.66
N VAL A 97 10.53 -2.25 10.35
CA VAL A 97 10.42 -0.79 10.40
C VAL A 97 11.59 -0.22 11.22
N VAL A 98 12.50 0.52 10.56
CA VAL A 98 13.76 1.01 11.16
C VAL A 98 13.67 2.44 11.71
N ASP A 99 12.57 3.14 11.47
CA ASP A 99 12.28 4.48 11.97
C ASP A 99 10.76 4.71 12.02
N ASP A 100 10.32 5.79 12.67
CA ASP A 100 8.89 6.12 12.84
C ASP A 100 8.16 6.50 11.52
N MET A 101 8.77 6.24 10.34
CA MET A 101 8.33 6.60 8.98
C MET A 101 7.15 7.57 8.92
N ASN A 102 7.41 8.84 9.25
CA ASN A 102 6.45 9.90 9.02
C ASN A 102 6.42 10.23 7.52
N ALA A 103 5.60 9.48 6.80
CA ALA A 103 5.14 9.70 5.43
C ALA A 103 6.18 9.51 4.31
N VAL A 104 5.68 8.92 3.21
CA VAL A 104 6.15 9.15 1.85
C VAL A 104 6.66 10.59 1.76
N GLY A 105 7.97 10.76 1.52
CA GLY A 105 8.58 12.09 1.48
C GLY A 105 7.86 13.03 0.51
N ASP A 106 8.11 14.34 0.62
CA ASP A 106 7.42 15.35 -0.19
C ASP A 106 7.24 14.91 -1.65
N CYS A 107 5.99 14.76 -2.09
CA CYS A 107 5.68 14.27 -3.42
C CYS A 107 6.23 15.23 -4.49
N GLN A 108 7.41 14.91 -5.03
CA GLN A 108 8.06 15.72 -6.08
C GLN A 108 7.60 15.35 -7.49
N GLN A 109 6.90 14.21 -7.63
CA GLN A 109 6.50 13.67 -8.92
C GLN A 109 5.01 13.86 -9.14
N THR A 110 4.66 14.53 -10.24
CA THR A 110 3.27 14.64 -10.69
C THR A 110 3.09 13.76 -11.91
N ALA A 111 2.15 12.83 -11.84
CA ALA A 111 1.75 12.04 -13.00
C ALA A 111 0.56 12.74 -13.70
N PRO A 112 0.55 12.87 -15.02
CA PRO A 112 -0.60 13.41 -15.75
C PRO A 112 -1.83 12.48 -15.63
N PRO A 113 -3.05 12.98 -15.87
CA PRO A 113 -4.21 12.10 -16.03
C PRO A 113 -3.94 11.00 -17.05
N ASP A 114 -4.47 9.80 -16.82
CA ASP A 114 -4.27 8.60 -17.65
C ASP A 114 -2.80 8.15 -17.78
N SER A 115 -1.94 8.46 -16.81
CA SER A 115 -0.52 8.08 -16.81
C SER A 115 -0.26 6.59 -16.53
N PHE A 116 -1.29 5.80 -16.25
CA PHE A 116 -1.17 4.38 -16.01
C PHE A 116 -2.32 3.61 -16.66
N GLN A 117 -2.00 2.41 -17.14
CA GLN A 117 -2.97 1.44 -17.65
C GLN A 117 -2.90 0.22 -16.73
N PRO A 118 -3.85 0.07 -15.79
CA PRO A 118 -3.81 -1.05 -14.87
C PRO A 118 -4.17 -2.34 -15.61
N ASP A 119 -3.38 -3.39 -15.36
CA ASP A 119 -3.72 -4.76 -15.71
C ASP A 119 -4.31 -5.46 -14.48
N VAL A 120 -5.27 -6.35 -14.69
CA VAL A 120 -5.81 -7.18 -13.61
C VAL A 120 -4.75 -8.21 -13.23
N GLN A 121 -4.26 -8.14 -12.00
CA GLN A 121 -3.37 -9.17 -11.45
C GLN A 121 -4.17 -10.44 -11.12
N TRP A 122 -5.25 -10.29 -10.36
CA TRP A 122 -6.19 -11.35 -10.04
C TRP A 122 -7.57 -10.77 -9.70
N GLU A 123 -8.57 -11.63 -9.61
CA GLU A 123 -9.93 -11.28 -9.20
C GLU A 123 -10.46 -12.33 -8.22
N TRP A 124 -11.04 -11.86 -7.11
CA TRP A 124 -11.78 -12.70 -6.17
C TRP A 124 -13.27 -12.43 -6.33
N LEU A 125 -14.03 -13.47 -6.68
CA LEU A 125 -15.46 -13.37 -7.03
C LEU A 125 -16.41 -13.61 -5.85
N GLY A 126 -15.88 -13.76 -4.64
CA GLY A 126 -16.64 -14.15 -3.46
C GLY A 126 -16.45 -15.63 -3.06
N ASP A 127 -16.97 -15.98 -1.89
CA ASP A 127 -17.05 -17.36 -1.41
C ASP A 127 -18.52 -17.84 -1.37
N GLY A 128 -18.86 -18.78 -2.24
CA GLY A 128 -20.21 -19.31 -2.36
C GLY A 128 -21.25 -18.24 -2.71
N ALA A 129 -22.04 -17.82 -1.72
CA ALA A 129 -23.06 -16.77 -1.89
C ALA A 129 -22.57 -15.39 -1.44
N GLU A 130 -21.41 -15.30 -0.80
CA GLU A 130 -20.82 -14.08 -0.24
C GLU A 130 -19.96 -13.39 -1.29
N GLN A 131 -20.62 -12.64 -2.17
CA GLN A 131 -20.03 -12.01 -3.35
C GLN A 131 -20.05 -10.47 -3.31
N TYR A 132 -20.56 -9.90 -2.22
CA TYR A 132 -20.68 -8.45 -2.06
C TYR A 132 -19.73 -7.98 -0.97
N VAL A 133 -19.03 -6.87 -1.22
CA VAL A 133 -18.19 -6.16 -0.25
C VAL A 133 -18.58 -4.69 -0.32
N VAL A 134 -18.90 -4.07 0.83
CA VAL A 134 -19.38 -2.68 0.88
C VAL A 134 -18.47 -1.78 1.73
N VAL A 135 -17.76 -2.36 2.69
CA VAL A 135 -16.77 -1.66 3.50
C VAL A 135 -15.41 -1.69 2.82
N THR A 136 -14.55 -0.72 3.14
CA THR A 136 -13.20 -0.63 2.59
C THR A 136 -12.39 -1.88 2.97
N PRO A 137 -11.76 -2.58 2.01
CA PRO A 137 -10.85 -3.67 2.33
C PRO A 137 -9.65 -3.14 3.10
N LEU A 138 -9.10 -3.96 3.99
CA LEU A 138 -7.87 -3.63 4.72
C LEU A 138 -6.69 -4.42 4.15
N VAL A 139 -5.48 -3.89 4.31
CA VAL A 139 -4.25 -4.50 3.81
C VAL A 139 -3.22 -4.51 4.94
N ALA A 140 -2.66 -5.68 5.23
CA ALA A 140 -1.58 -5.89 6.21
C ALA A 140 -0.91 -7.24 5.98
N ASN A 141 0.29 -7.44 6.49
CA ASN A 141 0.95 -8.75 6.45
C ASN A 141 0.36 -9.61 7.58
N LEU A 142 -0.27 -10.74 7.23
CA LEU A 142 -0.95 -11.65 8.15
C LEU A 142 -0.43 -13.09 8.03
N THR A 143 0.39 -13.40 7.01
CA THR A 143 1.06 -14.69 6.81
C THR A 143 2.58 -14.57 6.70
N ASP A 144 3.28 -15.61 7.14
CA ASP A 144 4.73 -15.81 6.94
C ASP A 144 4.92 -16.57 5.62
N ASP A 145 5.10 -15.83 4.53
CA ASP A 145 5.11 -16.36 3.16
C ASP A 145 6.51 -16.86 2.76
N ASP A 146 7.56 -16.29 3.36
CA ASP A 146 8.94 -16.70 3.13
C ASP A 146 9.40 -17.85 4.04
N GLY A 147 8.62 -18.16 5.08
CA GLY A 147 8.82 -19.26 6.02
C GLY A 147 9.93 -19.00 7.03
N ASN A 148 10.26 -17.73 7.30
CA ASN A 148 11.32 -17.33 8.22
C ASN A 148 10.89 -17.36 9.70
N GLY A 149 9.60 -17.55 9.97
CA GLY A 149 9.01 -17.61 11.31
C GLY A 149 8.58 -16.26 11.88
N SER A 150 8.61 -15.20 11.09
CA SER A 150 8.17 -13.84 11.43
C SER A 150 7.20 -13.35 10.37
N ILE A 151 6.30 -12.45 10.74
CA ILE A 151 5.40 -11.77 9.79
C ILE A 151 5.86 -10.32 9.72
N ASP A 152 6.48 -9.92 8.62
CA ASP A 152 7.21 -8.66 8.48
C ASP A 152 7.12 -8.08 7.06
N LEU A 153 7.79 -6.94 6.78
CA LEU A 153 7.68 -6.23 5.49
C LEU A 153 8.19 -7.00 4.26
N CYS A 154 8.84 -8.15 4.46
CA CYS A 154 9.31 -9.02 3.39
C CYS A 154 8.29 -10.09 2.97
N ASP A 155 7.20 -10.26 3.74
CA ASP A 155 6.04 -11.06 3.37
C ASP A 155 5.13 -10.35 2.37
N VAL A 156 4.26 -11.12 1.73
CA VAL A 156 3.24 -10.59 0.84
C VAL A 156 2.11 -10.02 1.70
N PRO A 157 1.67 -8.76 1.48
CA PRO A 157 0.54 -8.23 2.23
C PRO A 157 -0.75 -8.95 1.86
N ASP A 158 -1.52 -9.33 2.87
CA ASP A 158 -2.85 -9.89 2.74
C ASP A 158 -3.92 -8.82 2.66
N ILE A 159 -5.08 -9.22 2.16
CA ILE A 159 -6.26 -8.38 2.01
C ILE A 159 -7.40 -8.94 2.83
N VAL A 160 -7.89 -8.14 3.79
CA VAL A 160 -9.05 -8.48 4.62
C VAL A 160 -10.30 -7.86 4.01
N VAL A 161 -11.26 -8.70 3.66
CA VAL A 161 -12.58 -8.30 3.16
C VAL A 161 -13.70 -8.80 4.07
N VAL A 162 -14.75 -7.99 4.23
CA VAL A 162 -16.01 -8.44 4.82
C VAL A 162 -16.99 -8.68 3.69
N ALA A 163 -17.21 -9.94 3.35
CA ALA A 163 -18.10 -10.33 2.28
C ALA A 163 -19.44 -10.80 2.82
N TRP A 164 -20.51 -10.47 2.10
CA TRP A 164 -21.88 -10.73 2.53
C TRP A 164 -22.77 -11.23 1.39
N THR A 165 -23.89 -11.83 1.76
CA THR A 165 -24.83 -12.45 0.81
C THR A 165 -26.00 -11.53 0.43
N THR A 166 -26.82 -11.15 1.40
CA THR A 166 -28.04 -10.35 1.25
C THR A 166 -28.27 -9.53 2.52
N LEU A 167 -29.19 -8.56 2.49
CA LEU A 167 -29.43 -7.65 3.63
C LEU A 167 -29.77 -8.34 4.97
N PHE A 168 -30.19 -9.60 4.94
CA PHE A 168 -30.50 -10.41 6.15
C PHE A 168 -29.71 -11.72 6.19
N GLY A 169 -28.73 -11.88 5.29
CA GLY A 169 -27.92 -13.08 5.23
C GLY A 169 -26.61 -12.94 6.00
N PRO A 170 -25.81 -14.01 6.07
CA PRO A 170 -24.53 -13.96 6.74
C PRO A 170 -23.55 -13.05 6.02
N ALA A 171 -22.54 -12.66 6.78
CA ALA A 171 -21.33 -12.03 6.30
C ALA A 171 -20.15 -12.57 7.11
N HIS A 172 -19.04 -12.83 6.43
CA HIS A 172 -17.81 -13.31 7.06
C HIS A 172 -16.62 -12.45 6.63
N ILE A 173 -15.58 -12.51 7.44
CA ILE A 173 -14.25 -12.01 7.10
C ILE A 173 -13.56 -13.08 6.26
N HIS A 174 -12.96 -12.67 5.15
CA HIS A 174 -12.01 -13.47 4.40
C HIS A 174 -10.67 -12.74 4.35
N VAL A 175 -9.60 -13.50 4.60
CA VAL A 175 -8.21 -13.07 4.41
C VAL A 175 -7.76 -13.65 3.08
N LEU A 176 -7.40 -12.77 2.14
CA LEU A 176 -6.97 -13.11 0.80
C LEU A 176 -5.47 -12.85 0.67
N ASP A 177 -4.77 -13.80 0.07
CA ASP A 177 -3.38 -13.66 -0.36
C ASP A 177 -3.25 -12.49 -1.36
N GLY A 178 -2.38 -11.52 -1.09
CA GLY A 178 -2.24 -10.34 -1.94
C GLY A 178 -1.61 -10.60 -3.31
N GLU A 179 -0.82 -11.67 -3.46
CA GLU A 179 -0.14 -12.01 -4.71
C GLU A 179 -1.11 -12.71 -5.69
N THR A 180 -2.02 -13.52 -5.17
CA THR A 180 -2.82 -14.48 -5.95
C THR A 180 -4.33 -14.31 -5.81
N GLY A 181 -4.81 -13.64 -4.75
CA GLY A 181 -6.24 -13.49 -4.44
C GLY A 181 -6.90 -14.75 -3.88
N THR A 182 -6.12 -15.77 -3.51
CA THR A 182 -6.66 -16.99 -2.89
C THR A 182 -6.99 -16.76 -1.43
N VAL A 183 -8.03 -17.43 -0.91
CA VAL A 183 -8.42 -17.31 0.50
C VAL A 183 -7.43 -18.11 1.36
N HIS A 184 -6.76 -17.44 2.30
CA HIS A 184 -6.00 -18.09 3.38
C HIS A 184 -6.94 -18.57 4.48
N TYR A 185 -7.77 -17.64 4.98
CA TYR A 185 -8.64 -17.87 6.14
C TYR A 185 -10.04 -17.29 5.92
N THR A 186 -11.04 -17.98 6.47
CA THR A 186 -12.42 -17.48 6.62
C THR A 186 -12.83 -17.69 8.06
N ILE A 187 -13.32 -16.64 8.71
CA ILE A 187 -13.86 -16.76 10.07
C ILE A 187 -15.15 -17.60 10.06
N PRO A 188 -15.36 -18.53 11.02
CA PRO A 188 -16.59 -19.31 11.07
C PRO A 188 -17.80 -18.53 11.63
N GLU A 189 -17.56 -17.45 12.38
CA GLU A 189 -18.60 -16.60 12.95
C GLU A 189 -19.04 -15.47 12.00
N THR A 190 -20.33 -15.16 12.04
CA THR A 190 -20.88 -14.05 11.24
C THR A 190 -20.58 -12.69 11.86
N VAL A 191 -20.18 -11.73 11.02
CA VAL A 191 -19.93 -10.33 11.40
C VAL A 191 -20.98 -9.37 10.82
N ASP A 192 -20.99 -8.11 11.26
CA ASP A 192 -21.79 -7.06 10.64
C ASP A 192 -21.09 -6.52 9.38
N PHE A 193 -21.68 -6.78 8.22
CA PHE A 193 -21.13 -6.37 6.92
C PHE A 193 -21.03 -4.86 6.71
N SER A 194 -21.75 -4.07 7.51
CA SER A 194 -21.82 -2.61 7.38
C SER A 194 -20.76 -1.87 8.18
N VAL A 195 -20.01 -2.60 9.02
CA VAL A 195 -18.97 -2.03 9.89
C VAL A 195 -17.61 -2.41 9.34
N ALA A 196 -16.80 -1.39 9.01
CA ALA A 196 -15.42 -1.63 8.60
C ALA A 196 -14.63 -2.20 9.78
N PRO A 197 -13.88 -3.31 9.59
CA PRO A 197 -12.98 -3.80 10.62
C PRO A 197 -11.86 -2.80 10.91
N ALA A 198 -11.13 -3.00 12.01
CA ALA A 198 -9.91 -2.28 12.31
C ALA A 198 -8.75 -3.26 12.48
N LEU A 199 -7.55 -2.84 12.05
CA LEU A 199 -6.31 -3.59 12.19
C LEU A 199 -5.35 -2.87 13.11
N GLY A 200 -4.62 -3.63 13.92
CA GLY A 200 -3.47 -3.14 14.68
C GLY A 200 -3.05 -4.12 15.76
N ASP A 201 -1.77 -4.07 16.11
CA ASP A 201 -1.22 -4.78 17.27
C ASP A 201 -1.73 -4.10 18.56
N ILE A 202 -2.63 -4.77 19.27
CA ILE A 202 -3.29 -4.25 20.48
C ILE A 202 -2.68 -4.80 21.78
N ASP A 203 -1.75 -5.75 21.70
CA ASP A 203 -1.13 -6.36 22.90
C ASP A 203 0.41 -6.33 22.93
N GLY A 204 1.03 -5.88 21.85
CA GLY A 204 2.45 -5.62 21.71
C GLY A 204 3.28 -6.85 21.37
N ASP A 205 2.69 -7.89 20.78
CA ASP A 205 3.41 -9.10 20.37
C ASP A 205 4.05 -9.01 18.97
N GLY A 206 3.79 -7.92 18.24
CA GLY A 206 4.32 -7.67 16.91
C GLY A 206 3.45 -8.19 15.77
N LEU A 207 2.32 -8.84 16.05
CA LEU A 207 1.36 -9.31 15.06
C LEU A 207 0.09 -8.44 15.12
N PRO A 208 -0.53 -8.12 13.97
CA PRO A 208 -1.75 -7.32 13.98
C PRO A 208 -2.98 -8.14 14.37
N GLU A 209 -3.80 -7.63 15.29
CA GLU A 209 -5.15 -8.12 15.51
C GLU A 209 -6.16 -7.49 14.55
N ILE A 210 -7.25 -8.21 14.32
CA ILE A 210 -8.44 -7.75 13.59
C ILE A 210 -9.58 -7.53 14.58
N VAL A 211 -10.06 -6.29 14.70
CA VAL A 211 -11.21 -5.93 15.53
C VAL A 211 -12.45 -5.78 14.68
N VAL A 212 -13.49 -6.54 15.02
CA VAL A 212 -14.79 -6.57 14.31
C VAL A 212 -15.96 -6.46 15.25
N VAL A 213 -17.15 -6.26 14.67
CA VAL A 213 -18.43 -6.26 15.39
C VAL A 213 -19.34 -7.30 14.76
N ASP A 214 -20.01 -8.10 15.59
CA ASP A 214 -21.04 -9.03 15.13
C ASP A 214 -22.42 -8.37 14.96
N SER A 215 -23.36 -9.11 14.39
CA SER A 215 -24.75 -8.66 14.23
C SER A 215 -25.46 -8.34 15.57
N GLN A 216 -24.92 -8.78 16.70
CA GLN A 216 -25.42 -8.50 18.05
C GLN A 216 -24.74 -7.29 18.70
N ARG A 217 -23.86 -6.58 17.97
CA ARG A 217 -23.06 -5.44 18.44
C ARG A 217 -22.02 -5.80 19.49
N ILE A 218 -21.55 -7.05 19.49
CA ILE A 218 -20.43 -7.49 20.31
C ILE A 218 -19.14 -7.22 19.53
N LEU A 219 -18.17 -6.57 20.19
CA LEU A 219 -16.82 -6.46 19.66
C LEU A 219 -16.07 -7.77 19.85
N HIS A 220 -15.34 -8.17 18.82
CA HIS A 220 -14.39 -9.27 18.83
C HIS A 220 -13.01 -8.75 18.41
N ALA A 221 -11.97 -9.21 19.08
CA ALA A 221 -10.59 -9.12 18.62
C ALA A 221 -10.13 -10.51 18.22
N LEU A 222 -9.59 -10.62 17.03
CA LEU A 222 -9.09 -11.85 16.42
C LEU A 222 -7.58 -11.71 16.23
N GLU A 223 -6.85 -12.80 16.43
CA GLU A 223 -5.44 -12.90 16.04
C GLU A 223 -5.32 -12.81 14.50
N HIS A 224 -4.09 -12.67 14.00
CA HIS A 224 -3.79 -12.55 12.56
C HIS A 224 -4.34 -13.73 11.71
N ASP A 225 -4.52 -14.91 12.31
CA ASP A 225 -5.05 -16.13 11.69
C ASP A 225 -6.58 -16.32 11.85
N LEU A 226 -7.28 -15.26 12.31
CA LEU A 226 -8.70 -15.23 12.65
C LEU A 226 -9.11 -16.05 13.88
N THR A 227 -8.16 -16.56 14.67
CA THR A 227 -8.52 -17.18 15.97
C THR A 227 -9.01 -16.13 16.96
N LEU A 228 -10.03 -16.47 17.76
CA LEU A 228 -10.61 -15.52 18.71
C LEU A 228 -9.64 -15.24 19.86
N LYS A 229 -9.17 -14.00 19.96
CA LYS A 229 -8.37 -13.49 21.09
C LYS A 229 -9.25 -13.04 22.24
N TRP A 230 -10.26 -12.21 21.95
CA TRP A 230 -11.13 -11.61 22.97
C TRP A 230 -12.51 -11.21 22.42
N SER A 231 -13.52 -11.24 23.29
CA SER A 231 -14.85 -10.70 23.01
C SER A 231 -15.31 -9.79 24.14
N SER A 232 -15.97 -8.70 23.78
CA SER A 232 -16.64 -7.83 24.75
C SER A 232 -17.77 -8.58 25.48
N VAL A 233 -17.95 -8.27 26.76
CA VAL A 233 -19.01 -8.86 27.60
C VAL A 233 -20.35 -8.14 27.48
N SER A 234 -20.37 -7.01 26.78
CA SER A 234 -21.54 -6.13 26.63
C SER A 234 -21.58 -5.56 25.23
N GLN A 235 -22.80 -5.37 24.72
CA GLN A 235 -23.02 -4.75 23.42
C GLN A 235 -22.52 -3.32 23.38
N TRP A 236 -21.90 -2.93 22.27
CA TRP A 236 -21.61 -1.53 22.00
C TRP A 236 -22.92 -0.77 21.84
N GLN A 237 -23.11 0.24 22.70
CA GLN A 237 -24.23 1.17 22.63
C GLN A 237 -23.73 2.42 21.91
N ALA A 238 -24.32 2.75 20.77
CA ALA A 238 -24.09 4.05 20.15
C ALA A 238 -24.55 5.15 21.14
N ALA A 239 -23.67 6.11 21.41
CA ALA A 239 -23.94 7.26 22.28
C ALA A 239 -24.96 8.23 21.66
#